data_AF-A0A1B9EHQ8-F1
#
_entry.id   AF-A0A1B9EHQ8-F1
#
_cell.length_a   1.000
_cell.length_b   1.000
_cell.length_c   1.000
_cell.angle_alpha   90.00
_cell.angle_beta   90.00
_cell.angle_gamma   90.00
#
_symmetry.space_group_name_H-M   'P 1'
#
loop_
_entity.id
_entity.type
_entity.pdbx_description
1 polymer ?
#
loop_
_entity_poly.entity_id
_entity_poly.type
_entity_poly.pdbx_seq_one_letter_code
_entity_poly.pdbx_strand_id
1 'polypeptide(L)'
;MSPLSRPSRLRRLGLCVATGTLAALTAAAPAAMAADPQPVGQRTEATAPDPTSDELSASALQREHEAQQKEARQEAQQQGQTRPQAPKRTYKGRVIAKPYLLLRDKPTRSSRIVGSVKYGSVVHIFCKTQGDNVDGNNRWYLLTDGTWAWGSARYIENIGAAPKWC
;
A
#
# COMPACT_ATOMS: atom_id res chain seq x y z
N MET A 1 -1.22 46.28 -28.28
CA MET A 1 -0.29 46.26 -27.12
C MET A 1 -1.11 46.35 -25.84
N SER A 2 -1.10 45.28 -25.04
CA SER A 2 -1.45 45.20 -23.60
C SER A 2 -1.62 43.73 -23.21
N PRO A 3 -0.72 43.12 -22.41
CA PRO A 3 -0.94 41.80 -21.85
C PRO A 3 -1.76 41.90 -20.55
N LEU A 4 -2.86 41.15 -20.48
CA LEU A 4 -3.60 40.94 -19.23
C LEU A 4 -2.81 39.97 -18.35
N SER A 5 -2.06 40.55 -17.42
CA SER A 5 -1.42 39.85 -16.31
C SER A 5 -2.47 39.55 -15.23
N ARG A 6 -2.62 38.28 -14.83
CA ARG A 6 -3.37 37.91 -13.61
C ARG A 6 -2.73 36.73 -12.87
N PRO A 7 -2.86 36.69 -11.53
CA PRO A 7 -1.79 36.27 -10.63
C PRO A 7 -1.77 34.78 -10.30
N SER A 8 -0.55 34.28 -10.15
CA SER A 8 -0.19 32.96 -9.61
C SER A 8 -0.62 32.81 -8.15
N ARG A 9 -1.57 31.90 -7.86
CA ARG A 9 -1.88 31.49 -6.49
C ARG A 9 -0.87 30.44 -6.04
N LEU A 10 0.20 30.88 -5.36
CA LEU A 10 1.08 30.02 -4.58
C LEU A 10 0.29 29.42 -3.41
N ARG A 11 -0.07 28.14 -3.53
CA ARG A 11 -0.69 27.38 -2.44
C ARG A 11 0.45 26.84 -1.56
N ARG A 12 0.70 27.52 -0.43
CA ARG A 12 1.58 27.04 0.63
C ARG A 12 1.07 25.70 1.15
N LEU A 13 1.85 24.64 0.95
CA LEU A 13 1.63 23.33 1.58
C LEU A 13 2.18 23.42 3.01
N GLY A 14 1.28 23.29 3.99
CA GLY A 14 1.62 23.12 5.39
C GLY A 14 2.27 21.76 5.61
N LEU A 15 3.46 21.78 6.20
CA LEU A 15 4.26 20.62 6.53
C LEU A 15 3.87 20.17 7.96
N CYS A 16 3.12 19.07 8.10
CA CYS A 16 2.89 18.45 9.41
C CYS A 16 4.01 17.43 9.67
N VAL A 17 5.00 17.83 10.45
CA VAL A 17 6.05 16.94 10.98
C VAL A 17 5.55 16.42 12.33
N ALA A 18 5.17 15.14 12.38
CA ALA A 18 4.90 14.45 13.64
C ALA A 18 6.23 13.89 14.19
N THR A 19 6.85 14.60 15.13
CA THR A 19 8.02 14.12 15.86
C THR A 19 7.57 13.29 17.05
N GLY A 20 7.78 11.96 17.00
CA GLY A 20 7.58 11.06 18.13
C GLY A 20 8.78 11.13 19.08
N THR A 21 8.54 11.46 20.35
CA THR A 21 9.57 11.53 21.40
C THR A 21 9.80 10.16 22.03
N LEU A 22 11.02 9.64 21.92
CA LEU A 22 11.52 8.49 22.68
C LEU A 22 12.06 9.00 24.02
N ALA A 23 11.45 8.57 25.13
CA ALA A 23 11.96 8.83 26.48
C ALA A 23 12.97 7.75 26.86
N ALA A 24 14.24 8.13 27.02
CA ALA A 24 15.29 7.30 27.59
C ALA A 24 15.42 7.61 29.08
N LEU A 25 15.21 6.61 29.95
CA LEU A 25 15.46 6.69 31.38
C LEU A 25 16.85 6.12 31.67
N THR A 26 17.80 6.99 32.00
CA THR A 26 19.10 6.62 32.57
C THR A 26 19.12 7.00 34.03
N ALA A 27 19.19 6.01 34.93
CA ALA A 27 19.43 6.23 36.35
C ALA A 27 20.92 5.96 36.67
N ALA A 28 21.59 6.95 37.26
CA ALA A 28 22.96 6.88 37.76
C ALA A 28 23.00 6.44 39.24
N ALA A 29 24.09 5.78 39.62
CA ALA A 29 24.37 5.04 40.86
C ALA A 29 24.55 5.89 42.15
N PRO A 30 24.74 5.26 43.33
CA PRO A 30 26.12 5.02 43.79
C PRO A 30 26.37 3.70 44.56
N ALA A 31 27.65 3.34 44.65
CA ALA A 31 28.21 2.26 45.47
C ALA A 31 28.47 2.70 46.92
N ALA A 32 28.27 1.81 47.90
CA ALA A 32 29.09 1.71 49.14
C ALA A 32 28.71 0.49 50.01
N MET A 33 29.68 -0.42 50.15
CA MET A 33 30.09 -1.29 51.28
C MET A 33 29.17 -1.45 52.51
N ALA A 34 28.95 -2.70 52.96
CA ALA A 34 29.44 -3.22 54.27
C ALA A 34 28.86 -4.62 54.62
N ALA A 35 29.76 -5.52 55.00
CA ALA A 35 29.66 -6.55 56.06
C ALA A 35 28.58 -7.67 56.03
N ASP A 36 29.09 -8.90 56.02
CA ASP A 36 28.52 -10.18 56.53
C ASP A 36 27.76 -9.98 57.88
N PRO A 37 26.65 -10.71 58.18
CA PRO A 37 26.73 -12.14 58.44
C PRO A 37 25.59 -13.01 57.88
N GLN A 38 25.90 -14.28 57.60
CA GLN A 38 24.92 -15.36 57.44
C GLN A 38 23.89 -15.41 58.59
N PRO A 39 22.61 -15.64 58.31
CA PRO A 39 21.74 -16.38 59.20
C PRO A 39 21.38 -17.73 58.57
N VAL A 40 21.87 -18.79 59.21
CA VAL A 40 21.27 -20.11 59.21
C VAL A 40 19.76 -19.98 59.46
N GLY A 41 18.92 -20.58 58.62
CA GLY A 41 17.52 -20.79 58.97
C GLY A 41 16.54 -21.02 57.83
N GLN A 42 16.14 -22.28 57.67
CA GLN A 42 14.81 -22.74 57.23
C GLN A 42 14.47 -22.68 55.73
N ARG A 43 14.78 -23.82 55.10
CA ARG A 43 13.89 -24.57 54.22
C ARG A 43 12.41 -24.27 54.49
N THR A 44 11.75 -23.66 53.51
CA THR A 44 10.39 -24.07 53.14
C THR A 44 10.32 -24.03 51.62
N GLU A 45 10.56 -25.19 51.01
CA GLU A 45 10.04 -25.51 49.70
C GLU A 45 8.55 -25.12 49.69
N ALA A 46 8.20 -24.10 48.90
CA ALA A 46 6.83 -23.87 48.51
C ALA A 46 6.42 -25.08 47.65
N THR A 47 6.02 -26.15 48.33
CA THR A 47 5.28 -27.26 47.72
C THR A 47 4.01 -26.64 47.19
N ALA A 48 3.95 -26.42 45.88
CA ALA A 48 2.71 -26.11 45.21
C ALA A 48 1.70 -27.21 45.60
N PRO A 49 0.48 -26.87 46.03
CA PRO A 49 -0.52 -27.90 46.27
C PRO A 49 -0.71 -28.73 45.00
N ASP A 50 -0.78 -30.06 45.15
CA ASP A 50 -1.15 -30.94 44.04
C ASP A 50 -2.47 -30.43 43.44
N PRO A 51 -2.54 -30.20 42.12
CA PRO A 51 -3.76 -29.71 41.50
C PRO A 51 -4.86 -30.74 41.73
N THR A 52 -5.97 -30.30 42.32
CA THR A 52 -7.14 -31.17 42.53
C THR A 52 -7.68 -31.65 41.18
N SER A 53 -8.32 -32.81 41.16
CA SER A 53 -8.88 -33.42 39.92
C SER A 53 -9.79 -32.47 39.13
N ASP A 54 -10.45 -31.53 39.82
CA ASP A 54 -11.30 -30.50 39.22
C ASP A 54 -10.48 -29.44 38.47
N GLU A 55 -9.32 -29.02 38.99
CA GLU A 55 -8.42 -28.08 38.31
C GLU A 55 -7.69 -28.73 37.11
N LEU A 56 -7.37 -30.02 37.20
CA LEU A 56 -6.84 -30.80 36.07
C LEU A 56 -7.88 -30.89 34.94
N SER A 57 -9.16 -31.04 35.29
CA SER A 57 -10.28 -31.08 34.35
C SER A 57 -10.54 -29.71 33.70
N ALA A 58 -10.50 -28.62 34.47
CA ALA A 58 -10.59 -27.26 33.93
C ALA A 58 -9.43 -26.93 32.98
N SER A 59 -8.22 -27.38 33.31
CA SER A 59 -7.03 -27.20 32.48
C SER A 59 -7.08 -28.02 31.18
N ALA A 60 -7.74 -29.18 31.18
CA ALA A 60 -7.95 -29.99 29.98
C ALA A 60 -8.92 -29.30 29.01
N LEU A 61 -10.08 -28.85 29.50
CA LEU A 61 -11.09 -28.16 28.71
C LEU A 61 -10.55 -26.85 28.10
N GLN A 62 -9.72 -26.11 28.82
CA GLN A 62 -9.09 -24.90 28.30
C GLN A 62 -8.16 -25.19 27.12
N ARG A 63 -7.35 -26.25 27.20
CA ARG A 63 -6.44 -26.64 26.10
C ARG A 63 -7.21 -27.11 24.86
N GLU A 64 -8.33 -27.79 25.04
CA GLU A 64 -9.22 -28.20 23.95
C GLU A 64 -9.83 -26.99 23.23
N HIS A 65 -10.31 -26.00 23.98
CA HIS A 65 -10.86 -24.77 23.42
C HIS A 65 -9.79 -23.95 22.68
N GLU A 66 -8.56 -23.87 23.22
CA GLU A 66 -7.44 -23.20 22.56
C GLU A 66 -7.00 -23.90 21.28
N ALA A 67 -7.04 -25.24 21.23
CA ALA A 67 -6.74 -26.01 20.02
C ALA A 67 -7.79 -25.76 18.94
N GLN A 68 -9.08 -25.82 19.29
CA GLN A 68 -10.18 -25.53 18.36
C GLN A 68 -10.12 -24.09 17.83
N GLN A 69 -9.78 -23.11 18.67
CA GLN A 69 -9.58 -21.74 18.22
C GLN A 69 -8.39 -21.59 17.26
N LYS A 70 -7.31 -22.36 17.47
CA LYS A 70 -6.15 -22.35 16.56
C LYS A 70 -6.50 -22.98 15.22
N GLU A 71 -7.23 -24.08 15.21
CA GLU A 71 -7.73 -24.72 13.98
C GLU A 71 -8.66 -23.79 13.20
N ALA A 72 -9.66 -23.19 13.86
CA ALA A 72 -10.56 -22.22 13.23
C ALA A 72 -9.81 -21.00 12.66
N ARG A 73 -8.77 -20.51 13.36
CA ARG A 73 -7.90 -19.44 12.85
C ARG A 73 -7.06 -19.89 11.66
N GLN A 74 -6.54 -21.12 11.68
CA GLN A 74 -5.77 -21.69 10.57
C GLN A 74 -6.65 -21.90 9.33
N GLU A 75 -7.88 -22.40 9.52
CA GLU A 75 -8.86 -22.55 8.45
C GLU A 75 -9.27 -21.19 7.86
N ALA A 76 -9.54 -20.19 8.71
CA ALA A 76 -9.84 -18.83 8.25
C ALA A 76 -8.67 -18.20 7.48
N GLN A 77 -7.43 -18.47 7.90
CA GLN A 77 -6.22 -18.03 7.19
C GLN A 77 -6.04 -18.75 5.85
N GLN A 78 -6.27 -20.05 5.79
CA GLN A 78 -6.21 -20.83 4.55
C GLN A 78 -7.28 -20.37 3.56
N GLN A 79 -8.52 -20.14 4.02
CA GLN A 79 -9.62 -19.63 3.19
C GLN A 79 -9.38 -18.19 2.70
N GLY A 80 -8.67 -17.37 3.48
CA GLY A 80 -8.26 -16.02 3.08
C GLY A 80 -7.18 -15.99 1.98
N GLN A 81 -6.36 -17.04 1.89
CA GLN A 81 -5.29 -17.16 0.88
C GLN A 81 -5.79 -17.69 -0.46
N THR A 82 -6.89 -18.45 -0.50
CA THR A 82 -7.44 -19.05 -1.74
C THR A 82 -8.41 -18.15 -2.50
N ARG A 83 -8.74 -16.94 -2.02
CA ARG A 83 -9.52 -15.99 -2.84
C ARG A 83 -8.67 -15.55 -4.03
N PRO A 84 -9.04 -15.87 -5.29
CA PRO A 84 -8.37 -15.29 -6.44
C PRO A 84 -8.54 -13.78 -6.32
N GLN A 85 -7.45 -13.08 -6.02
CA GLN A 85 -7.41 -11.62 -6.11
C GLN A 85 -7.88 -11.31 -7.53
N ALA A 86 -9.08 -10.72 -7.68
CA ALA A 86 -9.54 -10.29 -8.98
C ALA A 86 -8.42 -9.39 -9.52
N PRO A 87 -7.78 -9.75 -10.64
CA PRO A 87 -6.66 -8.96 -11.14
C PRO A 87 -7.18 -7.55 -11.29
N LYS A 88 -6.48 -6.55 -10.72
CA LYS A 88 -6.78 -5.15 -11.01
C LYS A 88 -6.78 -5.06 -12.53
N ARG A 89 -7.96 -4.93 -13.15
CA ARG A 89 -8.11 -5.10 -14.60
C ARG A 89 -7.41 -3.93 -15.27
N THR A 90 -6.12 -4.10 -15.55
CA THR A 90 -5.35 -3.19 -16.37
C THR A 90 -5.66 -3.54 -17.81
N TYR A 91 -6.09 -2.55 -18.57
CA TYR A 91 -6.31 -2.72 -20.00
C TYR A 91 -4.97 -2.61 -20.69
N LYS A 92 -4.83 -3.23 -21.87
CA LYS A 92 -3.61 -3.17 -22.65
C LYS A 92 -3.89 -2.54 -24.00
N GLY A 93 -2.89 -1.87 -24.56
CA GLY A 93 -2.95 -1.38 -25.92
C GLY A 93 -1.59 -1.40 -26.60
N ARG A 94 -1.58 -1.43 -27.93
CA ARG A 94 -0.37 -1.32 -28.75
C ARG A 94 -0.30 0.06 -29.38
N VAL A 95 0.84 0.73 -29.24
CA VAL A 95 1.06 2.03 -29.87
C VAL A 95 1.28 1.85 -31.37
N ILE A 96 0.46 2.52 -32.18
CA ILE A 96 0.52 2.47 -33.65
C ILE A 96 1.01 3.79 -34.28
N ALA A 97 1.25 4.84 -33.48
CA ALA A 97 1.86 6.09 -33.96
C ALA A 97 3.31 5.89 -34.38
N LYS A 98 3.69 6.45 -35.54
CA LYS A 98 5.07 6.47 -36.04
C LYS A 98 5.65 7.90 -35.97
N PRO A 99 6.90 8.09 -35.52
CA PRO A 99 7.80 7.08 -34.94
C PRO A 99 7.50 6.75 -33.46
N TYR A 100 6.77 7.63 -32.77
CA TYR A 100 6.38 7.50 -31.38
C TYR A 100 5.06 8.24 -31.10
N LEU A 101 4.40 7.88 -30.00
CA LEU A 101 3.27 8.60 -29.43
C LEU A 101 3.75 9.57 -28.35
N LEU A 102 3.39 10.84 -28.47
CA LEU A 102 3.63 11.83 -27.42
C LEU A 102 2.62 11.68 -26.28
N LEU A 103 3.13 11.64 -25.04
CA LEU A 103 2.33 11.56 -23.82
C LEU A 103 2.17 12.95 -23.20
N ARG A 104 1.01 13.20 -22.61
CA ARG A 104 0.58 14.55 -22.19
C ARG A 104 0.08 14.60 -20.75
N ASP A 105 0.17 15.76 -20.10
CA ASP A 105 -0.32 15.95 -18.73
C ASP A 105 -1.86 16.05 -18.64
N LYS A 106 -2.54 16.37 -19.74
CA LYS A 106 -4.01 16.44 -19.86
C LYS A 106 -4.45 15.83 -21.20
N PRO A 107 -5.73 15.42 -21.34
CA PRO A 107 -6.25 14.87 -22.60
C PRO A 107 -6.54 15.96 -23.64
N THR A 108 -5.58 16.86 -23.87
CA THR A 108 -5.69 17.96 -24.83
C THR A 108 -4.44 18.03 -25.71
N ARG A 109 -4.56 18.51 -26.95
CA ARG A 109 -3.44 18.63 -27.90
C ARG A 109 -2.48 19.77 -27.53
N SER A 110 -2.97 20.77 -26.79
CA SER A 110 -2.20 21.93 -26.32
C SER A 110 -1.49 21.70 -24.99
N SER A 111 -1.77 20.59 -24.32
CA SER A 111 -1.21 20.27 -23.00
C SER A 111 0.29 19.97 -23.06
N ARG A 112 0.98 20.09 -21.92
CA ARG A 112 2.42 19.82 -21.82
C ARG A 112 2.72 18.37 -22.17
N ILE A 113 3.72 18.17 -23.04
CA ILE A 113 4.27 16.85 -23.31
C ILE A 113 5.11 16.42 -22.11
N VAL A 114 4.82 15.26 -21.54
CA VAL A 114 5.50 14.70 -20.36
C VAL A 114 6.30 13.43 -20.67
N GLY A 115 6.22 12.94 -21.91
CA GLY A 115 6.98 11.77 -22.33
C GLY A 115 6.65 11.34 -23.76
N SER A 116 7.19 10.19 -24.15
CA SER A 116 6.86 9.55 -25.42
C SER A 116 6.96 8.02 -25.31
N VAL A 117 6.22 7.32 -26.17
CA VAL A 117 6.24 5.85 -26.27
C VAL A 117 6.49 5.46 -27.72
N LYS A 118 7.43 4.56 -27.96
CA LYS A 118 7.81 4.16 -29.33
C LYS A 118 6.68 3.39 -30.03
N TYR A 119 6.69 3.46 -31.36
CA TYR A 119 5.86 2.59 -32.20
C TYR A 119 6.01 1.11 -31.81
N GLY A 120 4.89 0.38 -31.77
CA GLY A 120 4.85 -1.05 -31.49
C GLY A 120 4.89 -1.44 -30.00
N SER A 121 5.23 -0.51 -29.11
CA SER A 121 5.23 -0.75 -27.67
C SER A 121 3.83 -1.10 -27.15
N VAL A 122 3.78 -2.03 -26.19
CA VAL A 122 2.56 -2.36 -25.45
C VAL A 122 2.50 -1.49 -24.20
N VAL A 123 1.35 -0.86 -23.98
CA VAL A 123 1.08 0.02 -22.84
C VAL A 123 -0.07 -0.50 -21.98
N HIS A 124 -0.03 -0.21 -20.69
CA HIS A 124 -1.08 -0.41 -19.72
C HIS A 124 -1.93 0.85 -19.58
N ILE A 125 -3.24 0.66 -19.69
CA ILE A 125 -4.25 1.70 -19.68
C ILE A 125 -5.11 1.51 -18.43
N PHE A 126 -5.30 2.60 -17.69
CA PHE A 126 -6.15 2.62 -16.50
C PHE A 126 -7.62 2.87 -16.87
N CYS A 127 -7.89 3.92 -17.65
CA CYS A 127 -9.23 4.30 -18.08
C CYS A 127 -9.19 5.20 -19.33
N LYS A 128 -10.36 5.47 -19.89
CA LYS A 128 -10.57 6.38 -21.02
C LYS A 128 -11.40 7.60 -20.63
N THR A 129 -11.14 8.73 -21.29
CA THR A 129 -11.92 9.96 -21.14
C THR A 129 -12.18 10.63 -22.50
N GLN A 130 -13.03 11.65 -22.49
CA GLN A 130 -13.19 12.58 -23.62
C GLN A 130 -12.17 13.72 -23.49
N GLY A 131 -11.63 14.16 -24.61
CA GLY A 131 -10.67 15.25 -24.68
C GLY A 131 -10.66 15.89 -26.06
N ASP A 132 -9.55 16.53 -26.41
CA ASP A 132 -9.42 17.16 -27.73
C ASP A 132 -9.50 16.12 -28.85
N ASN A 133 -10.06 16.54 -29.99
CA ASN A 133 -10.09 15.72 -31.18
C ASN A 133 -8.68 15.57 -31.79
N VAL A 134 -8.28 14.33 -32.05
CA VAL A 134 -7.06 13.96 -32.77
C VAL A 134 -7.48 13.09 -33.95
N ASP A 135 -7.33 13.60 -35.17
CA ASP A 135 -7.68 12.93 -36.43
C ASP A 135 -9.06 12.25 -36.40
N GLY A 136 -10.08 12.96 -35.93
CA GLY A 136 -11.46 12.46 -35.87
C GLY A 136 -11.80 11.68 -34.59
N ASN A 137 -10.85 11.44 -33.68
CA ASN A 137 -11.07 10.71 -32.43
C ASN A 137 -10.81 11.60 -31.20
N ASN A 138 -11.82 11.78 -30.36
CA ASN A 138 -11.74 12.59 -29.14
C ASN A 138 -11.50 11.77 -27.86
N ARG A 139 -11.20 10.48 -28.00
CA ARG A 139 -10.96 9.58 -26.88
C ARG A 139 -9.48 9.60 -26.50
N TRP A 140 -9.23 9.65 -25.20
CA TRP A 140 -7.89 9.63 -24.61
C TRP A 140 -7.79 8.54 -23.56
N TYR A 141 -6.59 7.97 -23.41
CA TYR A 141 -6.27 6.93 -22.44
C TYR A 141 -5.29 7.43 -21.41
N LEU A 142 -5.57 7.14 -20.14
CA LEU A 142 -4.65 7.37 -19.04
C LEU A 142 -3.73 6.15 -18.90
N LEU A 143 -2.44 6.35 -19.16
CA LEU A 143 -1.43 5.29 -19.16
C LEU A 143 -0.73 5.22 -17.80
N THR A 144 -0.33 4.00 -17.43
CA THR A 144 0.31 3.71 -16.13
C THR A 144 1.77 3.27 -16.23
N ASP A 145 2.34 3.21 -17.44
CA ASP A 145 3.73 2.79 -17.64
C ASP A 145 4.69 3.97 -17.40
N GLY A 146 5.14 4.10 -16.16
CA GLY A 146 6.01 5.20 -15.72
C GLY A 146 5.20 6.37 -15.17
N THR A 147 5.40 7.57 -15.72
CA THR A 147 4.66 8.75 -15.29
C THR A 147 3.23 8.69 -15.82
N TRP A 148 2.24 8.85 -14.93
CA TRP A 148 0.83 8.90 -15.30
C TRP A 148 0.59 10.00 -16.33
N ALA A 149 0.19 9.61 -17.52
CA ALA A 149 0.08 10.52 -18.66
C ALA A 149 -1.01 10.10 -19.64
N TRP A 150 -1.48 11.06 -20.42
CA TRP A 150 -2.53 10.89 -21.42
C TRP A 150 -1.94 10.61 -22.80
N GLY A 151 -2.37 9.53 -23.41
CA GLY A 151 -2.14 9.21 -24.81
C GLY A 151 -3.44 9.27 -25.62
N SER A 152 -3.40 9.80 -26.84
CA SER A 152 -4.57 9.79 -27.71
C SER A 152 -4.94 8.35 -28.09
N ALA A 153 -6.20 7.96 -27.87
CA ALA A 153 -6.69 6.65 -28.26
C ALA A 153 -6.69 6.47 -29.79
N ARG A 154 -6.56 7.56 -30.55
CA ARG A 154 -6.38 7.50 -32.01
C ARG A 154 -5.21 6.63 -32.43
N TYR A 155 -4.17 6.56 -31.59
CA TYR A 155 -2.91 5.89 -31.90
C TYR A 155 -2.57 4.75 -30.92
N ILE A 156 -3.57 4.24 -30.21
CA ILE A 156 -3.43 3.06 -29.35
C ILE A 156 -4.51 2.06 -29.73
N GLU A 157 -4.08 0.94 -30.30
CA GLU A 157 -4.95 -0.19 -30.59
C GLU A 157 -5.18 -0.99 -29.31
N ASN A 158 -6.44 -1.26 -28.95
CA ASN A 158 -6.73 -2.02 -27.73
C ASN A 158 -6.37 -3.50 -27.91
N ILE A 159 -5.68 -4.07 -26.92
CA ILE A 159 -5.46 -5.51 -26.82
C ILE A 159 -6.50 -6.05 -25.84
N GLY A 160 -7.53 -6.69 -26.40
CA GLY A 160 -8.66 -7.22 -25.63
C GLY A 160 -9.76 -6.20 -25.39
N ALA A 161 -10.35 -6.21 -24.19
CA ALA A 161 -11.49 -5.36 -23.87
C ALA A 161 -11.13 -3.87 -23.90
N ALA A 162 -12.08 -3.04 -24.30
CA ALA A 162 -11.90 -1.59 -24.27
C ALA A 162 -11.83 -1.08 -22.81
N PRO A 163 -11.00 -0.05 -22.53
CA PRO A 163 -10.91 0.54 -21.20
C PRO A 163 -12.27 1.03 -20.67
N LYS A 164 -12.44 0.98 -19.35
CA LYS A 164 -13.56 1.65 -18.67
C LYS A 164 -13.41 3.17 -18.72
N TRP A 165 -14.49 3.89 -18.50
CA TRP A 165 -14.43 5.34 -18.33
C TRP A 165 -13.71 5.71 -17.03
N CYS A 166 -12.98 6.83 -17.10
CA CYS A 166 -12.70 7.65 -15.93
C CYS A 166 -14.01 8.40 -15.61
#